data_AF-A0A136PLB9-F1
#
_entry.id   AF-A0A136PLB9-F1
#
_cell.length_a   1.000
_cell.length_b   1.000
_cell.length_c   1.000
_cell.angle_alpha   90.00
_cell.angle_beta   90.00
_cell.angle_gamma   90.00
#
_symmetry.space_group_name_H-M   'P 1'
#
loop_
_entity.id
_entity.type
_entity.pdbx_description
1 polymer ?
#
loop_
_entity_poly.entity_id
_entity_poly.type
_entity_poly.pdbx_seq_one_letter_code
_entity_poly.pdbx_strand_id
1 'polypeptide(L)'
;MTSSPARAHQLVDELIGPTDPAADRVVTVLHAHAAALAWIRDTTGTYPAPHAVAHRLAAAADRLRDGTDPRDPAAVLGQTAVDALAVHRSAAA
;
A
#
# COMPACT_ATOMS: atom_id res chain seq x y z
N MET A 1 37.79 -16.14 -21.05
CA MET A 1 36.78 -15.22 -20.49
C MET A 1 37.01 -15.11 -18.99
N THR A 2 37.88 -14.20 -18.57
CA THR A 2 38.10 -13.92 -17.15
C THR A 2 37.06 -12.88 -16.72
N SER A 3 36.08 -13.29 -15.92
CA SER A 3 35.22 -12.35 -15.19
C SER A 3 36.11 -11.47 -14.33
N SER A 4 36.26 -10.19 -14.70
CA SER A 4 37.07 -9.24 -13.96
C SER A 4 36.48 -9.05 -12.55
N PRO A 5 37.29 -9.09 -11.48
CA PRO A 5 36.82 -8.81 -10.12
C PRO A 5 36.15 -7.44 -10.00
N ALA A 6 36.47 -6.48 -10.86
CA ALA A 6 35.79 -5.19 -10.92
C ALA A 6 34.33 -5.31 -11.38
N ARG A 7 34.04 -6.22 -12.34
CA ARG A 7 32.67 -6.48 -12.80
C ARG A 7 31.86 -7.27 -11.79
N ALA A 8 32.51 -8.14 -11.03
CA ALA A 8 31.87 -8.82 -9.89
C ALA A 8 31.49 -7.82 -8.79
N HIS A 9 32.39 -6.88 -8.43
CA HIS A 9 32.09 -5.82 -7.46
C HIS A 9 30.96 -4.90 -7.93
N GLN A 10 30.99 -4.47 -9.19
CA GLN A 10 29.92 -3.62 -9.75
C GLN A 10 28.54 -4.32 -9.68
N LEU A 11 28.46 -5.62 -9.98
CA LEU A 11 27.20 -6.36 -9.88
C LEU A 11 26.71 -6.50 -8.44
N VAL A 12 27.62 -6.63 -7.48
CA VAL A 12 27.28 -6.64 -6.05
C VAL A 12 26.77 -5.27 -5.61
N ASP A 13 27.40 -4.18 -6.06
CA ASP A 13 26.95 -2.82 -5.76
C ASP A 13 25.61 -2.48 -6.44
N GLU A 14 25.33 -3.01 -7.63
CA GLU A 14 24.04 -2.88 -8.30
C GLU A 14 22.94 -3.72 -7.61
N LEU A 15 23.30 -4.88 -7.04
CA LEU A 15 22.36 -5.79 -6.35
C LEU A 15 22.06 -5.36 -4.91
N ILE A 16 23.05 -4.80 -4.21
CA ILE A 16 22.98 -4.35 -2.80
C ILE A 16 22.83 -2.81 -2.72
N GLY A 17 22.78 -2.15 -3.88
CA GLY A 17 22.63 -0.71 -4.00
C GLY A 17 21.32 -0.18 -3.40
N PRO A 18 21.21 1.15 -3.25
CA PRO A 18 20.03 1.78 -2.70
C PRO A 18 18.77 1.39 -3.49
N THR A 19 17.73 1.04 -2.75
CA THR A 19 16.41 0.70 -3.31
C THR A 19 15.81 1.90 -4.03
N ASP A 20 15.03 1.61 -5.08
CA ASP A 20 14.24 2.63 -5.75
C ASP A 20 13.18 3.17 -4.77
N PRO A 21 13.23 4.45 -4.37
CA PRO A 21 12.27 5.03 -3.43
C PRO A 21 10.81 4.93 -3.91
N ALA A 22 10.58 4.91 -5.23
CA ALA A 22 9.26 4.70 -5.78
C ALA A 22 8.76 3.27 -5.54
N ALA A 23 9.63 2.26 -5.69
CA ALA A 23 9.30 0.87 -5.43
C ALA A 23 9.03 0.64 -3.93
N ASP A 24 9.87 1.18 -3.04
CA ASP A 24 9.67 1.09 -1.60
C ASP A 24 8.33 1.69 -1.19
N ARG A 25 8.01 2.86 -1.76
CA ARG A 25 6.73 3.53 -1.53
C ARG A 25 5.55 2.66 -1.98
N VAL A 26 5.61 2.04 -3.15
CA VAL A 26 4.55 1.13 -3.63
C VAL A 26 4.35 -0.03 -2.66
N VAL A 27 5.43 -0.63 -2.15
CA VAL A 27 5.36 -1.70 -1.15
C VAL A 27 4.70 -1.22 0.14
N THR A 28 5.08 -0.03 0.65
CA THR A 28 4.44 0.56 1.83
C THR A 28 2.94 0.76 1.63
N VAL A 29 2.53 1.28 0.46
CA VAL A 29 1.10 1.47 0.16
C VAL A 29 0.36 0.14 0.08
N LEU A 30 0.96 -0.90 -0.52
CA LEU A 30 0.35 -2.24 -0.58
C LEU A 30 0.16 -2.85 0.81
N HIS A 31 1.17 -2.75 1.69
CA HIS A 31 1.06 -3.21 3.07
C HIS A 31 -0.03 -2.46 3.84
N ALA A 32 -0.07 -1.13 3.74
CA ALA A 32 -1.10 -0.32 4.38
C ALA A 32 -2.52 -0.65 3.86
N HIS A 33 -2.66 -0.89 2.56
CA HIS A 33 -3.93 -1.26 1.95
C HIS A 33 -4.41 -2.64 2.42
N ALA A 34 -3.51 -3.63 2.48
CA ALA A 34 -3.81 -4.95 3.01
C ALA A 34 -4.20 -4.90 4.50
N ALA A 35 -3.48 -4.11 5.30
CA ALA A 35 -3.79 -3.91 6.72
C ALA A 35 -5.17 -3.27 6.92
N ALA A 36 -5.52 -2.27 6.12
CA ALA A 36 -6.85 -1.63 6.16
C ALA A 36 -7.99 -2.61 5.82
N LEU A 37 -7.80 -3.47 4.79
CA LEU A 37 -8.78 -4.51 4.44
C LEU A 37 -8.91 -5.57 5.53
N ALA A 38 -7.80 -5.98 6.15
CA ALA A 38 -7.82 -6.91 7.28
C ALA A 38 -8.58 -6.32 8.47
N TRP A 39 -8.32 -5.04 8.81
CA TRP A 39 -9.05 -4.35 9.87
C TRP A 39 -10.57 -4.28 9.59
N ILE A 40 -10.99 -4.01 8.35
CA ILE A 40 -12.42 -4.03 7.98
C ILE A 40 -13.01 -5.42 8.19
N ARG A 41 -12.33 -6.48 7.73
CA ARG A 41 -12.77 -7.86 7.92
C ARG A 41 -12.94 -8.15 9.40
N ASP A 42 -11.96 -7.83 10.22
CA ASP A 42 -12.00 -8.10 11.67
C ASP A 42 -13.11 -7.32 12.36
N THR A 43 -13.36 -6.08 11.93
CA THR A 43 -14.37 -5.18 12.52
C THR A 43 -15.80 -5.50 12.09
N THR A 44 -15.99 -6.10 10.91
CA THR A 44 -17.33 -6.36 10.34
C THR A 44 -17.68 -7.85 10.28
N GLY A 45 -16.72 -8.74 10.49
CA GLY A 45 -16.85 -10.17 10.23
C GLY A 45 -17.13 -10.52 8.77
N THR A 46 -17.02 -9.55 7.84
CA THR A 46 -17.47 -9.69 6.46
C THR A 46 -16.28 -9.82 5.51
N TYR A 47 -16.33 -10.82 4.63
CA TYR A 47 -15.38 -11.00 3.54
C TYR A 47 -16.10 -11.46 2.26
N PRO A 48 -15.85 -10.81 1.10
CA PRO A 48 -15.02 -9.62 0.92
C PRO A 48 -15.64 -8.37 1.57
N ALA A 49 -14.84 -7.31 1.77
CA ALA A 49 -15.33 -6.03 2.25
C ALA A 49 -16.44 -5.47 1.33
N PRO A 50 -17.40 -4.68 1.84
CA PRO A 50 -18.45 -4.08 1.02
C PRO A 50 -17.86 -3.30 -0.17
N HIS A 51 -18.48 -3.46 -1.36
CA HIS A 51 -17.92 -2.93 -2.62
C HIS A 51 -17.59 -1.43 -2.56
N ALA A 52 -18.48 -0.62 -1.97
CA ALA A 52 -18.26 0.82 -1.82
C ALA A 52 -17.05 1.17 -0.93
N VAL A 53 -16.80 0.36 0.10
CA VAL A 53 -15.65 0.52 1.01
C VAL A 53 -14.36 0.12 0.29
N ALA A 54 -14.36 -1.05 -0.36
CA ALA A 54 -13.22 -1.55 -1.13
C ALA A 54 -12.81 -0.57 -2.25
N HIS A 55 -13.78 -0.04 -2.99
CA HIS A 55 -13.53 0.93 -4.06
C HIS A 55 -12.88 2.22 -3.54
N ARG A 56 -13.35 2.75 -2.41
CA ARG A 56 -12.74 3.95 -1.79
C ARG A 56 -11.32 3.71 -1.33
N LEU A 57 -11.04 2.55 -0.73
CA LEU A 57 -9.68 2.18 -0.32
C LEU A 57 -8.74 1.99 -1.52
N ALA A 58 -9.22 1.38 -2.61
CA ALA A 58 -8.43 1.22 -3.83
C ALA A 58 -8.06 2.58 -4.43
N ALA A 59 -9.04 3.48 -4.57
CA ALA A 59 -8.82 4.83 -5.09
C ALA A 59 -7.89 5.69 -4.21
N ALA A 60 -7.87 5.47 -2.89
CA ALA A 60 -6.90 6.10 -2.00
C ALA A 60 -5.49 5.50 -2.18
N ALA A 61 -5.39 4.17 -2.30
CA ALA A 61 -4.11 3.51 -2.53
C ALA A 61 -3.47 3.91 -3.86
N ASP A 62 -4.26 3.99 -4.94
CA ASP A 62 -3.74 4.38 -6.26
C ASP A 62 -3.14 5.80 -6.24
N ARG A 63 -3.80 6.75 -5.57
CA ARG A 63 -3.28 8.12 -5.36
C ARG A 63 -2.03 8.16 -4.48
N LEU A 64 -1.83 7.21 -3.58
CA LEU A 64 -0.62 7.17 -2.77
C LEU A 64 0.55 6.55 -3.55
N ARG A 65 0.29 5.60 -4.46
CA ARG A 65 1.29 4.96 -5.32
C ARG A 65 1.84 5.90 -6.39
N ASP A 66 1.04 6.84 -6.88
CA ASP A 66 1.49 7.83 -7.87
C ASP A 66 2.61 8.76 -7.34
N GLY A 67 2.83 8.78 -6.03
CA GLY A 67 3.91 9.52 -5.38
C GLY A 67 3.62 11.02 -5.20
N THR A 68 2.49 11.52 -5.68
CA THR A 68 2.10 12.94 -5.60
C THR A 68 1.65 13.34 -4.20
N ASP A 69 1.14 12.38 -3.42
CA ASP A 69 0.70 12.60 -2.05
C ASP A 69 1.81 12.23 -1.05
N PRO A 70 2.49 13.17 -0.37
CA PRO A 70 3.61 12.86 0.51
C PRO A 70 3.20 12.25 1.85
N ARG A 71 1.91 12.14 2.16
CA ARG A 71 1.42 11.65 3.46
C ARG A 71 1.76 10.18 3.68
N ASP A 72 1.84 9.79 4.94
CA ASP A 72 2.03 8.40 5.36
C ASP A 72 0.87 7.51 4.84
N PRO A 73 1.15 6.49 4.01
CA PRO A 73 0.12 5.59 3.51
C PRO A 73 -0.68 4.88 4.60
N ALA A 74 -0.05 4.52 5.72
CA ALA A 74 -0.73 3.82 6.81
C ALA A 74 -1.79 4.71 7.47
N ALA A 75 -1.44 5.95 7.81
CA ALA A 75 -2.38 6.93 8.33
C ALA A 75 -3.54 7.21 7.36
N VAL A 76 -3.23 7.44 6.07
CA VAL A 76 -4.26 7.79 5.06
C VAL A 76 -5.23 6.62 4.83
N LEU A 77 -4.71 5.40 4.65
CA LEU A 77 -5.56 4.24 4.39
C LEU A 77 -6.32 3.78 5.63
N GLY A 78 -5.73 3.91 6.82
CA GLY A 78 -6.42 3.67 8.09
C GLY A 78 -7.62 4.60 8.26
N GLN A 79 -7.42 5.91 8.08
CA GLN A 79 -8.51 6.88 8.17
C GLN A 79 -9.57 6.63 7.09
N THR A 80 -9.15 6.36 5.85
CA THR A 80 -10.06 6.05 4.74
C THR A 80 -10.94 4.84 5.05
N ALA A 81 -10.38 3.80 5.70
CA ALA A 81 -11.15 2.62 6.10
C ALA A 81 -12.22 2.97 7.14
N VAL A 82 -11.87 3.75 8.16
CA VAL A 82 -12.80 4.21 9.21
C VAL A 82 -13.94 5.02 8.59
N ASP A 83 -13.61 6.02 7.77
CA ASP A 83 -14.60 6.90 7.15
C ASP A 83 -15.52 6.15 6.18
N ALA A 84 -14.95 5.30 5.34
CA ALA A 84 -15.72 4.51 4.38
C ALA A 84 -16.68 3.55 5.09
N LEU A 85 -16.24 2.91 6.18
CA LEU A 85 -17.09 2.02 6.97
C LEU A 85 -18.18 2.78 7.71
N ALA A 86 -17.88 3.95 8.28
CA ALA A 86 -18.86 4.80 8.93
C ALA A 86 -19.98 5.22 7.96
N VAL A 87 -19.61 5.68 6.76
CA VAL A 87 -20.57 6.05 5.70
C VAL A 87 -21.37 4.84 5.22
N HIS A 88 -20.75 3.67 5.09
CA HIS A 88 -21.48 2.46 4.69
C HIS A 88 -22.53 2.07 5.73
N ARG A 89 -22.19 2.15 7.02
CA ARG A 89 -23.11 1.83 8.12
C ARG A 89 -24.27 2.83 8.21
N SER A 90 -24.01 4.12 8.03
CA SER A 90 -25.08 5.13 8.06
C SER A 90 -26.04 5.03 6.87
N ALA A 91 -25.58 4.49 5.72
CA ALA A 91 -26.43 4.25 4.56
C ALA A 91 -27.23 2.93 4.64
N ALA A 92 -26.84 2.02 5.53
CA ALA A 92 -27.51 0.74 5.76
C ALA A 92 -28.52 0.77 6.92
N ALA A 93 -28.52 1.85 7.70
CA ALA A 93 -29.47 2.13 8.78
C ALA A 93 -30.73 2.82 8.24
#